data_AF-A0A938BW70-F1
#
_entry.id   AF-A0A938BW70-F1
#
_cell.length_a   1.000
_cell.length_b   1.000
_cell.length_c   1.000
_cell.angle_alpha   90.00
_cell.angle_beta   90.00
_cell.angle_gamma   90.00
#
_symmetry.space_group_name_H-M   'P 1'
#
loop_
_entity.id
_entity.type
_entity.pdbx_description
1 polymer ?
#
loop_
_entity_poly.entity_id
_entity_poly.type
_entity_poly.pdbx_seq_one_letter_code
_entity_poly.pdbx_strand_id
1 'polypeptide(L)'
;MKPLSDCRVLDLPKVLAGPPCAQYLGDPGAEVIKGEHSTKTRDEWLQFLRDNGIPGAPINSFDDVMAHAHTAASAMIAKMQHAHHGTLKAMCQPVSFGGQRLRPQRPSPLHGEHTREILRELGHAADDIRRLESSRTVFDDAQATDKL
;
A
#
# COMPACT_ATOMS: atom_id res chain seq x y z
N MET A 1 21.96 -30.51 -25.77
CA MET A 1 21.45 -30.69 -24.40
C MET A 1 20.68 -29.44 -24.03
N LYS A 2 19.43 -29.54 -23.54
CA LYS A 2 18.69 -28.36 -23.10
C LYS A 2 19.25 -27.88 -21.75
N PRO A 3 19.30 -26.58 -21.45
CA PRO A 3 20.01 -26.07 -20.27
C PRO A 3 19.52 -26.60 -18.91
N LEU A 4 18.23 -26.96 -18.80
CA LEU A 4 17.60 -27.42 -17.55
C LEU A 4 17.19 -28.90 -17.59
N SER A 5 17.77 -29.72 -18.46
CA SER A 5 17.36 -31.13 -18.61
C SER A 5 17.53 -31.99 -17.34
N ASP A 6 18.40 -31.58 -16.41
CA ASP A 6 18.63 -32.27 -15.13
C ASP A 6 17.87 -31.63 -13.95
N CYS A 7 16.99 -30.66 -14.22
CA CYS A 7 16.21 -29.96 -13.21
C CYS A 7 14.77 -30.49 -13.17
N ARG A 8 14.24 -30.59 -11.95
CA ARG A 8 12.82 -30.91 -11.69
C ARG A 8 12.17 -29.71 -11.01
N VAL A 9 11.00 -29.32 -11.48
CA VAL A 9 10.22 -28.19 -10.98
C VAL A 9 8.91 -28.72 -10.41
N LEU A 10 8.71 -28.55 -9.11
CA LEU A 10 7.44 -28.85 -8.47
C LEU A 10 6.52 -27.62 -8.57
N ASP A 11 5.46 -27.72 -9.36
CA ASP A 11 4.44 -26.68 -9.52
C ASP A 11 3.19 -27.06 -8.70
N LEU A 12 2.90 -26.25 -7.68
CA LEU A 12 1.74 -26.43 -6.80
C LEU A 12 0.82 -25.21 -6.94
N PRO A 13 0.00 -25.12 -8.00
CA PRO A 13 -0.87 -23.97 -8.18
C PRO A 13 -2.09 -24.06 -7.25
N LYS A 14 -2.43 -22.95 -6.58
CA LYS A 14 -3.69 -22.79 -5.84
C LYS A 14 -4.78 -22.09 -6.65
N VAL A 15 -4.41 -21.47 -7.77
CA VAL A 15 -5.28 -20.74 -8.70
C VAL A 15 -5.18 -21.33 -10.10
N LEU A 16 -6.29 -21.32 -10.82
CA LEU A 16 -6.49 -22.03 -12.10
C LEU A 16 -5.47 -21.64 -13.18
N ALA A 17 -5.01 -20.39 -13.17
CA ALA A 17 -3.84 -19.95 -13.93
C ALA A 17 -2.61 -20.04 -13.03
N GLY A 18 -1.93 -21.19 -13.06
CA GLY A 18 -0.63 -21.35 -12.39
C GLY A 18 0.36 -20.26 -12.85
N PRO A 19 1.31 -19.86 -12.01
CA PRO A 19 2.29 -18.85 -12.38
C PRO A 19 3.06 -19.29 -13.64
N PRO A 20 3.33 -18.40 -14.61
CA PRO A 20 4.00 -18.75 -15.86
C PRO A 20 5.44 -19.22 -15.63
N CYS A 21 5.97 -19.12 -14.40
CA CYS A 21 7.28 -19.62 -14.04
C CYS A 21 7.47 -21.11 -14.34
N ALA A 22 6.47 -21.96 -14.11
CA ALA A 22 6.57 -23.38 -14.42
C ALA A 22 6.73 -23.61 -15.93
N GLN A 23 6.00 -22.84 -16.75
CA GLN A 23 6.15 -22.85 -18.21
C GLN A 23 7.54 -22.35 -18.63
N TYR A 24 7.97 -21.21 -18.09
CA TYR A 24 9.28 -20.63 -18.40
C TYR A 24 10.46 -21.55 -18.04
N LEU A 25 10.31 -22.42 -17.04
CA LEU A 25 11.32 -23.40 -16.67
C LEU A 25 11.20 -24.71 -17.48
N GLY A 26 9.99 -25.08 -17.91
CA GLY A 26 9.77 -26.25 -18.77
C GLY A 26 10.31 -26.07 -20.20
N ASP A 27 10.18 -24.89 -20.79
CA ASP A 27 10.69 -24.57 -22.14
C ASP A 27 12.18 -24.93 -22.33
N PRO A 28 13.11 -24.51 -21.43
CA PRO A 28 14.52 -24.89 -21.46
C PRO A 28 14.80 -26.31 -20.93
N GLY A 29 13.78 -27.15 -20.77
CA GLY A 29 13.92 -28.60 -20.59
C GLY A 29 13.74 -29.15 -19.18
N ALA A 30 13.30 -28.35 -18.20
CA ALA A 30 13.05 -28.87 -16.86
C ALA A 30 11.83 -29.81 -16.85
N GLU A 31 11.89 -30.86 -16.04
CA GLU A 31 10.74 -31.74 -15.77
C GLU A 31 9.78 -31.01 -14.82
N VAL A 32 8.62 -30.56 -15.33
CA VAL A 32 7.60 -29.90 -14.51
C VAL A 32 6.62 -30.93 -13.96
N ILE A 33 6.61 -31.08 -12.64
CA ILE A 33 5.72 -31.97 -11.89
C ILE A 33 4.61 -31.12 -11.30
N LYS A 34 3.39 -31.28 -11.81
CA LYS A 34 2.21 -30.66 -11.23
C LYS A 34 1.71 -31.47 -10.05
N GLY A 35 1.55 -30.83 -8.89
CA GLY A 35 0.86 -31.38 -7.74
C GLY A 35 -0.36 -30.55 -7.37
N GLU A 36 -1.31 -31.16 -6.67
CA GLU A 36 -2.43 -30.46 -6.03
C GLU A 36 -2.06 -30.05 -4.59
N HIS A 37 -2.49 -28.86 -4.16
CA HIS A 37 -2.44 -28.45 -2.75
C HIS A 37 -3.72 -28.95 -2.04
N SER A 38 -3.71 -29.49 -0.80
CA SER A 38 -2.63 -29.68 0.18
C SER A 38 -3.11 -30.51 1.39
N THR A 39 -2.26 -31.39 1.94
CA THR A 39 -2.40 -31.91 3.32
C THR A 39 -1.70 -31.02 4.37
N LYS A 40 -0.97 -29.98 3.93
CA LYS A 40 -0.17 -29.07 4.76
C LYS A 40 -0.65 -27.63 4.66
N THR A 41 -0.64 -26.92 5.77
CA THR A 41 -0.90 -25.49 5.90
C THR A 41 0.20 -24.63 5.26
N ARG A 42 -0.08 -23.34 5.06
CA ARG A 42 0.89 -22.34 4.56
C ARG A 42 2.18 -22.36 5.38
N ASP A 43 2.07 -22.40 6.70
CA ASP A 43 3.22 -22.25 7.59
C ASP A 43 4.09 -23.51 7.58
N GLU A 44 3.49 -24.70 7.45
CA GLU A 44 4.21 -25.95 7.23
C GLU A 44 4.99 -25.95 5.92
N TRP A 45 4.40 -25.42 4.83
CA TRP A 45 5.11 -25.26 3.57
C TRP A 45 6.28 -24.28 3.68
N LEU A 46 6.05 -23.11 4.30
CA LEU A 46 7.12 -22.14 4.48
C LEU A 46 8.25 -22.69 5.37
N GLN A 47 7.92 -23.51 6.37
CA GLN A 47 8.94 -24.18 7.18
C GLN A 47 9.74 -25.18 6.34
N PHE A 48 9.06 -26.03 5.57
CA PHE A 48 9.72 -26.97 4.66
C PHE A 48 10.66 -26.26 3.67
N LEU A 49 10.22 -25.15 3.06
CA LEU A 49 11.06 -24.38 2.14
C LEU A 49 12.30 -23.82 2.85
N ARG A 50 12.14 -23.26 4.05
CA ARG A 50 13.26 -22.75 4.86
C ARG A 50 14.27 -23.85 5.21
N ASP A 51 13.79 -25.01 5.66
CA ASP A 51 14.64 -26.14 6.06
C ASP A 51 15.48 -26.69 4.89
N ASN A 52 15.02 -26.48 3.66
CA ASN A 52 15.71 -26.86 2.43
C ASN A 52 16.47 -25.70 1.76
N GLY A 53 16.58 -24.54 2.42
CA GLY A 53 17.28 -23.37 1.88
C GLY A 53 16.59 -22.74 0.65
N ILE A 54 15.31 -23.03 0.43
CA ILE A 54 14.53 -22.49 -0.68
C ILE A 54 13.88 -21.17 -0.24
N PRO A 55 14.15 -20.03 -0.91
CA PRO A 55 13.51 -18.77 -0.60
C PRO A 55 11.99 -18.86 -0.81
N GLY A 56 11.22 -18.59 0.24
CA GLY A 56 9.77 -18.57 0.20
C GLY A 56 9.22 -17.52 1.16
N ALA A 57 8.18 -16.81 0.72
CA ALA A 57 7.49 -15.82 1.53
C ALA A 57 5.98 -16.10 1.53
N PRO A 58 5.28 -15.82 2.65
CA PRO A 58 3.83 -15.90 2.69
C PRO A 58 3.21 -14.87 1.74
N ILE A 59 2.06 -15.25 1.17
CA ILE A 59 1.11 -14.26 0.65
C ILE A 59 0.36 -13.71 1.86
N ASN A 60 0.68 -12.48 2.24
CA ASN A 60 0.08 -11.82 3.41
C ASN A 60 -1.29 -11.24 3.06
N SER A 61 -2.25 -11.35 3.97
CA SER A 61 -3.47 -10.54 3.96
C SER A 61 -3.16 -9.10 4.39
N PHE A 62 -4.12 -8.19 4.20
CA PHE A 62 -3.95 -6.81 4.68
C PHE A 62 -3.76 -6.77 6.20
N ASP A 63 -4.51 -7.56 6.96
CA ASP A 63 -4.38 -7.64 8.42
C ASP A 63 -3.02 -8.17 8.83
N ASP A 64 -2.50 -9.20 8.13
CA ASP A 64 -1.14 -9.71 8.34
C ASP A 64 -0.11 -8.61 8.11
N VAL A 65 -0.23 -7.84 7.01
CA VAL A 65 0.68 -6.73 6.69
C VAL A 65 0.61 -5.66 7.78
N MET A 66 -0.57 -5.29 8.24
CA MET A 66 -0.76 -4.25 9.26
C MET A 66 -0.21 -4.66 10.63
N ALA A 67 -0.28 -5.95 10.97
CA ALA A 67 0.25 -6.50 12.20
C ALA A 67 1.74 -6.90 12.12
N HIS A 68 2.34 -6.90 10.93
CA HIS A 68 3.69 -7.42 10.72
C HIS A 68 4.76 -6.60 11.46
N ALA A 69 5.73 -7.29 12.08
CA ALA A 69 6.84 -6.65 12.80
C ALA A 69 7.62 -5.64 11.93
N HIS A 70 7.81 -5.96 10.64
CA HIS A 70 8.42 -5.04 9.69
C HIS A 70 7.58 -3.76 9.46
N THR A 71 6.25 -3.86 9.46
CA THR A 71 5.38 -2.69 9.30
C THR A 71 5.49 -1.76 10.51
N ALA A 72 5.58 -2.32 11.72
CA ALA A 72 5.85 -1.56 12.93
C ALA A 72 7.24 -0.91 12.92
N ALA A 73 8.28 -1.65 12.50
CA ALA A 73 9.66 -1.19 12.52
C ALA A 73 10.02 -0.20 11.38
N SER A 74 9.44 -0.37 10.20
CA SER A 74 9.72 0.49 9.03
C SER A 74 9.22 1.92 9.20
N ALA A 75 8.32 2.09 10.17
CA ALA A 75 7.55 3.29 10.43
C ALA A 75 6.90 3.84 9.15
N MET A 76 6.51 2.97 8.19
CA MET A 76 5.88 3.40 6.94
C MET A 76 4.44 3.88 7.15
N ILE A 77 3.78 3.49 8.24
CA ILE A 77 2.42 3.89 8.55
C ILE A 77 2.47 4.99 9.61
N ALA A 78 2.13 6.22 9.23
CA ALA A 78 1.96 7.33 10.17
C ALA A 78 0.51 7.46 10.60
N LYS A 79 0.30 7.77 11.88
CA LYS A 79 -1.00 8.21 12.40
C LYS A 79 -1.04 9.74 12.34
N MET A 80 -2.10 10.29 11.77
CA MET A 80 -2.35 11.73 11.75
C MET A 80 -3.73 12.03 12.29
N GLN A 81 -3.89 13.18 12.94
CA GLN A 81 -5.20 13.66 13.36
C GLN A 81 -5.82 14.50 12.24
N HIS A 82 -7.03 14.14 11.84
CA HIS A 82 -7.87 14.92 10.94
C HIS A 82 -9.01 15.52 11.75
N ALA A 83 -9.34 16.79 11.51
CA ALA A 83 -10.38 17.50 12.26
C ALA A 83 -11.73 16.78 12.18
N HIS A 84 -12.13 16.37 10.97
CA HIS A 84 -13.39 15.66 10.72
C HIS A 84 -13.33 14.12 10.89
N HIS A 85 -12.28 13.45 10.40
CA HIS A 85 -12.24 11.97 10.31
C HIS A 85 -11.47 11.27 11.45
N GLY A 86 -11.10 11.99 12.50
CA GLY A 86 -10.37 11.42 13.63
C GLY A 86 -8.94 11.01 13.25
N THR A 87 -8.47 9.88 13.78
CA THR A 87 -7.12 9.39 13.50
C THR A 87 -7.07 8.61 12.18
N LEU A 88 -6.37 9.17 11.19
CA LEU A 88 -6.10 8.52 9.91
C LEU A 88 -4.75 7.80 9.92
N LYS A 89 -4.66 6.68 9.21
CA LYS A 89 -3.41 5.98 8.93
C LYS A 89 -2.98 6.30 7.50
N ALA A 90 -1.84 6.95 7.33
CA ALA A 90 -1.30 7.27 6.02
C ALA A 90 0.02 6.54 5.75
N MET A 91 0.19 6.13 4.51
CA MET A 91 1.46 5.64 4.01
C MET A 91 2.45 6.79 3.86
N CYS A 92 3.62 6.62 4.44
CA CYS A 92 4.75 7.50 4.27
C CYS A 92 5.57 7.08 3.05
N GLN A 93 6.45 7.97 2.61
CA GLN A 93 7.45 7.66 1.58
C GLN A 93 8.23 6.40 1.97
N PRO A 94 8.48 5.43 1.06
CA PRO A 94 9.14 4.16 1.37
C PRO A 94 10.65 4.31 1.61
N VAL A 95 11.24 5.45 1.25
CA VAL A 95 12.66 5.78 1.49
C VAL A 95 12.84 6.55 2.80
N SER A 96 13.89 6.21 3.55
CA SER A 96 14.40 6.97 4.68
C SER A 96 15.79 7.54 4.37
N PHE A 97 16.08 8.71 4.92
CA PHE A 97 17.38 9.40 4.79
C PHE A 97 17.96 9.61 6.19
N GLY A 98 19.19 9.14 6.43
CA GLY A 98 19.83 9.27 7.76
C GLY A 98 19.02 8.64 8.90
N GLY A 99 18.27 7.57 8.63
CA GLY A 99 17.36 6.94 9.60
C GLY A 99 16.03 7.66 9.81
N GLN A 100 15.81 8.82 9.18
CA GLN A 100 14.57 9.57 9.27
C GLN A 100 13.70 9.36 8.03
N ARG A 101 12.40 9.18 8.24
CA ARG A 101 11.40 9.05 7.17
C ARG A 101 10.59 10.34 7.07
N LEU A 102 10.42 10.85 5.84
CA LEU A 102 9.53 11.97 5.59
C LEU A 102 8.08 11.59 5.96
N ARG A 103 7.47 12.44 6.78
CA ARG A 103 6.09 12.28 7.27
C ARG A 103 5.17 13.23 6.50
N PRO A 104 3.92 12.84 6.23
CA PRO A 104 2.87 13.80 5.89
C PRO A 104 2.84 14.89 6.97
N GLN A 105 2.92 16.15 6.57
CA GLN A 105 3.01 17.26 7.53
C GLN A 105 1.65 17.71 8.06
N ARG A 106 0.62 17.63 7.22
CA ARG A 106 -0.75 18.03 7.55
C ARG A 106 -1.73 16.98 7.01
N PRO A 107 -2.90 16.81 7.64
CA PRO A 107 -3.97 16.01 7.07
C PRO A 107 -4.43 16.59 5.72
N SER A 108 -5.15 15.78 4.95
CA SER A 108 -5.86 16.29 3.77
C SER A 108 -6.81 17.40 4.19
N PRO A 109 -6.86 18.53 3.47
CA PRO A 109 -7.78 19.61 3.79
C PRO A 109 -9.23 19.20 3.52
N LEU A 110 -10.15 19.83 4.24
CA LEU A 110 -11.56 19.87 3.87
C LEU A 110 -11.75 20.63 2.56
N HIS A 111 -12.88 20.39 1.93
CA HIS A 111 -13.22 21.03 0.66
C HIS A 111 -13.30 22.55 0.85
N GLY A 112 -12.37 23.32 0.32
CA GLY A 112 -12.39 24.79 0.46
C GLY A 112 -11.85 25.33 1.80
N GLU A 113 -11.23 24.49 2.64
CA GLU A 113 -10.64 24.90 3.94
C GLU A 113 -9.68 26.10 3.84
N HIS A 114 -8.97 26.21 2.72
CA HIS A 114 -7.96 27.24 2.50
C HIS A 114 -8.40 28.32 1.49
N THR A 115 -9.67 28.35 1.09
CA THR A 115 -10.15 29.27 0.04
C THR A 115 -9.92 30.74 0.40
N ARG A 116 -10.35 31.19 1.59
CA ARG A 116 -10.10 32.57 2.04
C ARG A 116 -8.63 32.87 2.25
N GLU A 117 -7.86 31.91 2.76
CA GLU A 117 -6.41 32.06 2.98
C GLU A 117 -5.70 32.37 1.65
N ILE A 118 -5.89 31.50 0.65
CA ILE A 118 -5.25 31.66 -0.66
C ILE A 118 -5.73 32.94 -1.37
N LEU A 119 -7.03 33.29 -1.30
CA LEU A 119 -7.51 34.53 -1.92
C LEU A 119 -6.87 35.78 -1.29
N ARG A 120 -6.61 35.77 0.02
CA ARG A 120 -5.89 36.87 0.68
C ARG A 120 -4.42 36.92 0.28
N GLU A 121 -3.76 35.77 0.18
CA GLU A 121 -2.37 35.69 -0.30
C GLU A 121 -2.22 36.20 -1.74
N LEU A 122 -3.23 35.98 -2.57
CA LEU A 122 -3.31 36.51 -3.93
C LEU A 122 -3.66 38.02 -3.98
N GLY A 123 -3.92 38.66 -2.84
CA GLY A 123 -4.16 40.10 -2.75
C GLY A 123 -5.62 40.55 -2.91
N HIS A 124 -6.59 39.64 -2.84
CA HIS A 124 -8.00 40.03 -2.89
C HIS A 124 -8.43 40.77 -1.62
N ALA A 125 -9.16 41.88 -1.80
CA ALA A 125 -9.77 42.60 -0.68
C ALA A 125 -10.90 41.77 -0.04
N ALA A 126 -11.14 42.01 1.27
CA ALA A 126 -12.15 41.25 2.01
C ALA A 126 -13.57 41.38 1.41
N ASP A 127 -13.90 42.52 0.80
CA ASP A 127 -15.16 42.74 0.09
C ASP A 127 -15.29 41.89 -1.18
N ASP A 128 -14.21 41.75 -1.95
CA ASP A 128 -14.21 40.90 -3.14
C ASP A 128 -14.38 39.43 -2.78
N ILE A 129 -13.71 38.97 -1.72
CA ILE A 129 -13.84 37.61 -1.21
C ILE A 129 -15.30 37.33 -0.78
N ARG A 130 -15.92 38.24 -0.01
CA ARG A 130 -17.34 38.13 0.36
C ARG A 130 -18.25 38.07 -0.86
N ARG A 131 -17.96 38.88 -1.89
CA ARG A 131 -18.72 38.85 -3.15
C ARG A 131 -18.62 37.48 -3.81
N LEU A 132 -17.41 36.92 -3.94
CA LEU A 132 -17.17 35.60 -4.55
C LEU A 132 -17.86 34.46 -3.80
N GLU A 133 -17.93 34.54 -2.47
CA GLU A 133 -18.67 33.58 -1.64
C GLU A 133 -20.18 33.71 -1.86
N SER A 134 -20.70 34.94 -1.87
CA SER A 134 -22.13 35.22 -2.07
C SER A 134 -22.63 34.80 -3.45
N SER A 135 -21.78 34.93 -4.49
CA SER A 135 -22.07 34.47 -5.85
C SER A 135 -21.83 32.98 -6.06
N ARG A 136 -21.41 32.23 -5.02
CA ARG A 136 -21.03 30.81 -5.07
C ARG A 136 -19.94 30.51 -6.10
N THR A 137 -19.08 31.48 -6.38
CA THR A 137 -17.92 31.31 -7.24
C THR A 137 -16.79 30.58 -6.52
N VAL A 138 -16.70 30.78 -5.20
CA VAL A 138 -15.77 30.09 -4.32
C VAL A 138 -16.51 29.54 -3.10
N PHE A 139 -15.96 28.50 -2.48
CA PHE A 139 -16.51 27.84 -1.31
C PHE A 139 -15.47 27.78 -0.19
N ASP A 140 -15.85 28.10 1.04
CA ASP A 140 -15.01 28.01 2.22
C ASP A 140 -15.75 27.28 3.34
N ASP A 141 -15.22 26.13 3.71
CA ASP A 141 -15.85 25.16 4.63
C ASP A 141 -15.35 25.30 6.07
N ALA A 142 -14.46 26.25 6.36
CA ALA A 142 -13.96 26.48 7.71
C ALA A 142 -15.06 26.90 8.71
N GLN A 143 -16.30 27.07 8.25
CA GLN A 143 -17.48 27.39 9.06
C GLN A 143 -18.56 26.28 9.08
N ALA A 144 -18.41 25.18 8.33
CA ALA A 144 -19.39 24.10 8.31
C ALA A 144 -19.04 23.01 9.34
N THR A 145 -19.12 23.36 10.62
CA THR A 145 -18.96 22.38 11.72
C THR A 145 -20.16 21.46 11.93
N ASP A 146 -21.07 21.34 10.96
CA ASP A 146 -22.25 20.48 11.13
C ASP A 146 -22.68 19.81 9.82
N LYS A 147 -22.78 18.47 9.90
CA LYS A 147 -23.35 17.51 8.95
C LYS A 147 -22.51 17.04 7.77
N LEU A 148 -21.90 15.86 7.97
CA LEU A 148 -22.10 14.69 7.11
C LEU A 148 -22.28 13.43 7.97
#